data_AF-A0A1H1ZQU5-F1
#
_entry.id   AF-A0A1H1ZQU5-F1
#
_cell.length_a   1.000
_cell.length_b   1.000
_cell.length_c   1.000
_cell.angle_alpha   90.00
_cell.angle_beta   90.00
_cell.angle_gamma   90.00
#
_symmetry.space_group_name_H-M   'P 1'
#
loop_
_entity.id
_entity.type
_entity.pdbx_description
1 polymer ?
#
loop_
_entity_poly.entity_id
_entity_poly.type
_entity_poly.pdbx_seq_one_letter_code
_entity_poly.pdbx_strand_id
1 'polypeptide(L)'
;MERNRKTGTRPNLKTKQFSTLHIEIFEQILVSGKTNWELNKQFGYTKRSHCIVDHSRKVMYKLLALEKLTREENMEKVIYPRIYKFWWKRLLDNNRQALLTNAIMPEYYEEINVN
;
A
#
# COMPACT_ATOMS: atom_id res chain seq x y z
N MET A 1 -16.39 31.83 21.25
CA MET A 1 -17.09 30.58 20.91
C MET A 1 -16.29 29.89 19.82
N GLU A 2 -16.06 28.59 20.04
CA GLU A 2 -15.52 27.55 19.15
C GLU A 2 -14.33 27.87 18.21
N ARG A 3 -13.13 27.61 18.75
CA ARG A 3 -11.90 27.45 17.96
C ARG A 3 -12.08 26.24 17.04
N ASN A 4 -12.04 26.50 15.74
CA ASN A 4 -12.03 25.53 14.66
C ASN A 4 -10.84 24.56 14.88
N ARG A 5 -11.10 23.43 15.56
CA ARG A 5 -10.12 22.36 15.75
C ARG A 5 -9.89 21.72 14.38
N LYS A 6 -8.89 22.21 13.66
CA LYS A 6 -8.28 21.48 12.54
C LYS A 6 -7.92 20.11 13.10
N THR A 7 -8.68 19.09 12.68
CA THR A 7 -8.37 17.69 12.96
C THR A 7 -6.99 17.42 12.36
N GLY A 8 -5.97 17.52 13.22
CA GLY A 8 -4.63 17.05 12.92
C GLY A 8 -4.69 15.55 12.76
N THR A 9 -4.83 15.07 11.54
CA THR A 9 -4.66 13.66 11.22
C THR A 9 -3.90 13.54 9.90
N ARG A 10 -2.59 13.38 10.09
CA ARG A 10 -1.61 12.65 9.27
C ARG A 10 -0.67 13.48 8.39
N PRO A 11 0.63 13.10 8.35
CA PRO A 11 1.61 13.71 7.48
C PRO A 11 1.11 13.63 6.04
N ASN A 12 1.24 14.74 5.34
CA ASN A 12 1.06 14.81 3.91
C ASN A 12 2.20 13.99 3.29
N LEU A 13 2.03 12.66 3.15
CA LEU A 13 2.96 11.78 2.42
C LEU A 13 2.87 12.11 0.92
N LYS A 14 3.27 13.33 0.56
CA LYS A 14 3.55 13.81 -0.79
C LYS A 14 4.83 13.20 -1.36
N THR A 15 5.47 12.28 -0.65
CA THR A 15 6.56 11.50 -1.22
C THR A 15 5.95 10.40 -2.09
N LYS A 16 6.07 10.53 -3.41
CA LYS A 16 5.70 9.48 -4.39
C LYS A 16 6.42 8.14 -4.16
N GLN A 17 7.36 8.11 -3.23
CA GLN A 17 8.24 7.00 -2.89
C GLN A 17 7.51 5.78 -2.33
N PHE A 18 8.17 4.64 -2.44
CA PHE A 18 7.67 3.36 -1.95
C PHE A 18 7.93 3.27 -0.44
N SER A 19 6.91 2.88 0.31
CA SER A 19 6.94 2.82 1.78
C SER A 19 6.35 1.52 2.31
N THR A 20 6.65 1.20 3.57
CA THR A 20 6.15 -0.02 4.23
C THR A 20 4.63 -0.09 4.26
N LEU A 21 3.95 1.07 4.33
CA LEU A 21 2.48 1.17 4.21
C LEU A 21 1.94 0.56 2.91
N HIS A 22 2.68 0.67 1.81
CA HIS A 22 2.27 0.06 0.54
C HIS A 22 2.21 -1.47 0.68
N ILE A 23 3.23 -2.04 1.32
CA ILE A 23 3.36 -3.48 1.58
C ILE A 23 2.24 -3.93 2.51
N GLU A 24 2.00 -3.21 3.61
CA GLU A 24 0.95 -3.51 4.57
C GLU A 24 -0.46 -3.51 3.93
N ILE A 25 -0.76 -2.47 3.13
CA ILE A 25 -2.03 -2.40 2.38
C ILE A 25 -2.18 -3.62 1.46
N PHE A 26 -1.11 -3.99 0.76
CA PHE A 26 -1.15 -5.15 -0.13
C PHE A 26 -1.34 -6.46 0.64
N GLU A 27 -0.63 -6.67 1.75
CA GLU A 27 -0.83 -7.83 2.64
C GLU A 27 -2.31 -7.92 3.07
N GLN A 28 -2.91 -6.81 3.51
CA GLN A 28 -4.33 -6.78 3.90
C GLN A 28 -5.27 -7.15 2.75
N ILE A 29 -5.00 -6.75 1.51
CA ILE A 29 -5.79 -7.17 0.34
C ILE A 29 -5.76 -8.68 0.16
N LEU A 30 -4.61 -9.32 0.41
CA LEU A 30 -4.42 -10.76 0.19
C LEU A 30 -5.07 -11.61 1.28
N VAL A 31 -5.09 -11.14 2.54
CA VAL A 31 -5.45 -11.97 3.69
C VAL A 31 -6.82 -11.65 4.31
N SER A 32 -7.26 -10.40 4.30
CA SER A 32 -8.37 -9.97 5.17
C SER A 32 -9.77 -10.27 4.64
N GLY A 33 -9.90 -10.55 3.33
CA GLY A 33 -11.20 -10.65 2.66
C GLY A 33 -11.96 -9.32 2.52
N LYS A 34 -11.42 -8.21 3.07
CA LYS A 34 -12.06 -6.90 3.07
C LYS A 34 -12.14 -6.30 1.66
N THR A 35 -13.23 -5.60 1.41
CA THR A 35 -13.45 -4.75 0.25
C THR A 35 -12.50 -3.55 0.26
N ASN A 36 -12.28 -2.92 -0.90
CA ASN A 36 -11.49 -1.67 -0.96
C ASN A 36 -12.11 -0.56 -0.10
N TRP A 37 -13.43 -0.56 0.07
CA TRP A 37 -14.13 0.41 0.91
C TRP A 37 -13.78 0.24 2.39
N GLU A 38 -13.79 -1.00 2.91
CA GLU A 38 -13.42 -1.30 4.29
C GLU A 38 -11.95 -0.99 4.54
N LEU A 39 -11.08 -1.33 3.59
CA LEU A 39 -9.66 -1.01 3.68
C LEU A 39 -9.41 0.51 3.63
N ASN A 40 -10.11 1.24 2.76
CA ASN A 40 -10.05 2.71 2.75
C ASN A 40 -10.38 3.26 4.15
N LYS A 41 -11.48 2.80 4.76
CA LYS A 41 -11.86 3.21 6.13
C LYS A 41 -10.78 2.86 7.15
N GLN A 42 -10.25 1.63 7.12
CA GLN A 42 -9.20 1.16 8.03
C GLN A 42 -7.93 2.02 7.94
N PHE A 43 -7.49 2.32 6.72
CA PHE A 43 -6.31 3.13 6.46
C PHE A 43 -6.60 4.64 6.48
N GLY A 44 -7.79 5.07 6.89
CA GLY A 44 -8.16 6.49 7.04
C GLY A 44 -8.31 7.27 5.72
N TYR A 45 -8.53 6.57 4.61
CA TYR A 45 -8.88 7.16 3.33
C TYR A 45 -10.39 7.36 3.20
N THR A 46 -10.78 8.26 2.30
CA THR A 46 -12.20 8.46 1.95
C THR A 46 -12.76 7.22 1.25
N LYS A 47 -14.07 7.01 1.39
CA LYS A 47 -14.78 5.84 0.84
C LYS A 47 -14.55 5.62 -0.68
N ARG A 48 -14.43 6.72 -1.43
CA ARG A 48 -14.24 6.74 -2.89
C ARG A 48 -12.77 6.84 -3.32
N SER A 49 -11.84 6.72 -2.38
CA SER A 49 -10.41 6.82 -2.69
C SER A 49 -9.92 5.62 -3.50
N HIS A 50 -9.04 5.89 -4.46
CA HIS A 50 -8.30 4.87 -5.21
C HIS A 50 -6.99 4.45 -4.52
N CYS A 51 -6.64 5.05 -3.39
CA CYS A 51 -5.37 4.81 -2.68
C CYS A 51 -5.07 3.32 -2.49
N ILE A 52 -6.02 2.50 -2.04
CA ILE A 52 -5.79 1.05 -1.84
C ILE A 52 -5.38 0.35 -3.14
N VAL A 53 -5.99 0.71 -4.27
CA VAL A 53 -5.66 0.16 -5.59
C VAL A 53 -4.29 0.65 -6.04
N ASP A 54 -4.01 1.94 -5.88
CA ASP A 54 -2.75 2.53 -6.34
C ASP A 54 -1.55 2.05 -5.51
N HIS A 55 -1.71 1.96 -4.18
CA HIS A 55 -0.68 1.43 -3.30
C HIS A 55 -0.39 -0.04 -3.59
N SER A 56 -1.42 -0.85 -3.78
CA SER A 56 -1.23 -2.27 -4.11
C SER A 56 -0.57 -2.46 -5.48
N ARG A 57 -0.94 -1.68 -6.50
CA ARG A 57 -0.28 -1.72 -7.82
C ARG A 57 1.21 -1.42 -7.76
N LYS A 58 1.63 -0.47 -6.93
CA LYS A 58 3.06 -0.19 -6.73
C LYS A 58 3.82 -1.41 -6.17
N VAL A 59 3.24 -2.13 -5.22
CA VAL A 59 3.84 -3.38 -4.69
C VAL A 59 3.87 -4.45 -5.78
N MET A 60 2.76 -4.67 -6.47
CA MET A 60 2.64 -5.67 -7.53
C MET A 60 3.70 -5.47 -8.62
N TYR A 61 3.88 -4.24 -9.13
CA TYR A 61 4.89 -3.98 -10.16
C TYR A 61 6.32 -4.17 -9.67
N LYS A 62 6.61 -3.87 -8.41
CA LYS A 62 7.93 -4.15 -7.83
C LYS A 62 8.18 -5.64 -7.69
N LEU A 63 7.17 -6.41 -7.26
CA LEU A 63 7.27 -7.87 -7.19
C LEU A 63 7.49 -8.49 -8.57
N LEU A 64 6.76 -8.04 -9.59
CA LEU A 64 7.00 -8.50 -10.96
C LEU A 64 8.43 -8.21 -11.41
N ALA A 65 8.94 -7.00 -11.14
CA ALA A 65 10.31 -6.63 -11.51
C ALA A 65 11.37 -7.49 -10.79
N LEU A 66 11.17 -7.80 -9.51
CA LEU A 66 12.08 -8.66 -8.74
C LEU A 66 12.12 -10.10 -9.28
N GLU A 67 10.97 -10.61 -9.74
CA GLU A 67 10.83 -11.93 -10.35
C GLU A 67 11.14 -11.95 -11.86
N LYS A 68 11.56 -10.82 -12.44
CA LYS A 68 11.82 -10.64 -13.88
C LYS A 68 10.61 -11.00 -14.76
N LEU A 69 9.41 -10.74 -14.24
CA LEU A 69 8.15 -10.94 -14.94
C LEU A 69 7.70 -9.64 -15.62
N THR A 70 7.13 -9.75 -16.83
CA THR A 70 6.61 -8.58 -17.53
C THR A 70 5.22 -8.20 -17.00
N ARG A 71 4.91 -6.90 -17.08
CA ARG A 71 3.57 -6.39 -16.76
C ARG A 71 2.51 -6.92 -17.74
N GLU A 72 2.84 -7.04 -19.01
CA GLU A 72 1.91 -7.40 -20.08
C GLU A 72 1.38 -8.82 -19.88
N GLU A 73 2.27 -9.79 -19.64
CA GLU A 73 1.90 -11.19 -19.40
C GLU A 73 1.16 -11.41 -18.07
N ASN A 74 1.27 -10.45 -17.14
CA ASN A 74 0.71 -10.58 -15.79
C ASN A 74 -0.37 -9.54 -15.48
N MET A 75 -0.88 -8.84 -16.50
CA MET A 75 -1.84 -7.75 -16.32
C MET A 75 -3.12 -8.23 -15.62
N GLU A 76 -3.63 -9.41 -15.96
CA GLU A 76 -4.83 -9.98 -15.33
C GLU A 76 -4.64 -10.14 -13.81
N LYS A 77 -3.45 -10.58 -13.38
CA LYS A 77 -3.11 -10.73 -11.96
C LYS A 77 -3.06 -9.39 -11.24
N VAL A 78 -2.69 -8.32 -11.95
CA VAL A 78 -2.65 -6.94 -11.44
C VAL A 78 -4.06 -6.33 -11.35
N ILE A 79 -4.94 -6.64 -12.31
CA ILE A 79 -6.33 -6.16 -12.31
C ILE A 79 -7.13 -6.86 -11.21
N TYR A 80 -6.91 -8.17 -11.02
CA TYR A 80 -7.69 -9.00 -10.10
C TYR A 80 -6.84 -9.64 -8.99
N PRO A 81 -6.14 -8.86 -8.15
CA PRO A 81 -5.17 -9.40 -7.19
C PRO A 81 -5.78 -10.38 -6.17
N ARG A 82 -7.06 -10.21 -5.84
CA ARG A 82 -7.78 -11.10 -4.90
C ARG A 82 -8.05 -12.49 -5.48
N ILE A 83 -8.24 -12.60 -6.80
CA ILE A 83 -8.40 -13.89 -7.49
C ILE A 83 -7.08 -14.65 -7.42
N TYR A 84 -5.96 -13.96 -7.66
CA TYR A 84 -4.61 -14.53 -7.64
C TYR A 84 -3.92 -14.40 -6.28
N LYS A 85 -4.68 -14.36 -5.17
CA LYS A 85 -4.15 -14.00 -3.85
C LYS A 85 -3.01 -14.91 -3.38
N PHE A 86 -3.10 -16.21 -3.66
CA PHE A 86 -2.06 -17.18 -3.26
C PHE A 86 -0.79 -17.00 -4.07
N TRP A 87 -0.91 -16.70 -5.37
CA TRP A 87 0.23 -16.43 -6.22
C TRP A 87 0.96 -15.16 -5.76
N TRP A 88 0.21 -14.09 -5.51
CA TRP A 88 0.76 -12.85 -4.96
C TRP A 88 1.37 -13.01 -3.58
N LYS A 89 0.74 -13.79 -2.70
CA LYS A 89 1.28 -14.07 -1.35
C LYS A 89 2.62 -14.79 -1.44
N ARG A 90 2.75 -15.79 -2.30
CA ARG A 90 4.01 -16.49 -2.53
C ARG A 90 5.11 -15.54 -3.01
N LEU A 91 4.81 -14.70 -4.01
CA LEU A 91 5.78 -13.71 -4.52
C LEU A 91 6.18 -12.72 -3.43
N LEU A 92 5.20 -12.24 -2.66
CA LEU A 92 5.42 -11.32 -1.56
C LEU A 92 6.32 -11.94 -0.49
N ASP A 93 6.07 -13.18 -0.09
CA ASP A 93 6.86 -13.88 0.92
C ASP A 93 8.31 -14.08 0.47
N ASN A 94 8.50 -14.52 -0.77
CA ASN A 94 9.84 -14.72 -1.35
C ASN A 94 10.66 -13.44 -1.43
N ASN A 95 10.01 -12.30 -1.65
CA ASN A 95 10.65 -11.01 -1.89
C ASN A 95 10.49 -10.02 -0.74
N ARG A 96 9.92 -10.43 0.40
CA ARG A 96 9.51 -9.54 1.48
C ARG A 96 10.68 -8.70 1.99
N GLN A 97 11.81 -9.34 2.22
CA GLN A 97 13.01 -8.68 2.71
C GLN A 97 13.53 -7.64 1.70
N ALA A 98 13.57 -7.99 0.41
CA ALA A 98 14.00 -7.06 -0.65
C ALA A 98 13.06 -5.86 -0.79
N LEU A 99 11.75 -6.06 -0.63
CA LEU A 99 10.80 -4.95 -0.62
C LEU A 99 10.99 -4.04 0.60
N LEU A 100 11.18 -4.61 1.80
CA LEU A 100 11.39 -3.85 3.02
C LEU A 100 12.67 -3.02 2.97
N THR A 101 13.78 -3.57 2.45
CA THR A 101 15.04 -2.83 2.27
C THR A 101 14.88 -1.61 1.36
N ASN A 102 13.97 -1.68 0.38
CA ASN A 102 13.68 -0.58 -0.56
C ASN A 102 12.54 0.34 -0.11
N ALA A 103 11.87 0.01 0.99
CA ALA A 103 10.71 0.73 1.49
C ALA A 103 11.13 1.71 2.57
N ILE A 104 10.70 2.97 2.42
CA ILE A 104 10.91 3.96 3.47
C ILE A 104 9.85 3.74 4.56
N MET A 105 10.26 3.79 5.83
CA MET A 105 9.33 3.81 6.95
C MET A 105 8.59 5.15 6.95
N PRO A 106 7.25 5.20 6.93
CA PRO A 106 6.49 6.45 6.99
C PRO A 106 6.91 7.37 8.13
N GLU A 107 7.31 6.79 9.27
CA GLU A 107 7.81 7.47 10.47
C GLU A 107 9.10 8.27 10.21
N TYR A 108 9.86 7.94 9.16
CA TYR A 108 11.03 8.72 8.73
C TYR A 108 10.65 10.16 8.34
N TYR A 109 9.41 10.38 7.91
CA TYR A 109 8.86 11.71 7.57
C TYR A 109 7.96 12.30 8.64
N GLU A 110 7.79 11.62 9.78
CA GLU A 110 7.22 12.23 10.97
C GLU A 110 8.30 13.13 11.59
N GLU A 111 8.56 14.27 10.95
CA GLU A 111 9.26 15.37 11.60
C GLU A 111 8.58 15.60 12.96
N ILE A 112 9.42 15.56 13.99
CA ILE A 112 9.07 15.81 15.38
C ILE A 112 8.32 17.15 15.38
N ASN A 113 6.99 17.11 15.52
CA ASN A 113 6.22 18.26 15.96
C ASN A 113 6.61 18.51 17.41
N VAL A 114 7.78 19.09 17.62
CA VAL A 114 8.16 19.72 18.88
C VAL A 114 7.26 20.95 18.97
N ASN A 115 6.12 20.80 19.66
CA ASN A 115 5.42 21.91 20.28
C ASN A 115 5.62 21.79 21.79
#